data_AF-A0A7K3QRC9-F1
#
_entry.id   AF-A0A7K3QRC9-F1
#
_cell.length_a   1.000
_cell.length_b   1.000
_cell.length_c   1.000
_cell.angle_alpha   90.00
_cell.angle_beta   90.00
_cell.angle_gamma   90.00
#
_symmetry.space_group_name_H-M   'P 1'
#
loop_
_entity.id
_entity.type
_entity.pdbx_description
1 polymer ?
#
loop_
_entity_poly.entity_id
_entity_poly.type
_entity_poly.pdbx_seq_one_letter_code
_entity_poly.pdbx_strand_id
1 'polypeptide(L)'
;MAEQSEEVLRFLNAVQAFEEIEDDAACARAITDVLKDWPQSHARLRELRQERVLRLRGEGKTWQEIGDALGVHFTRAQQIAKGFRGAKRPKKDEEPQDG
;
A
#
# COMPACT_ATOMS: atom_id res chain seq x y z
N MET A 1 0.47 17.00 -16.58
CA MET A 1 -0.19 15.80 -16.03
C MET A 1 0.89 14.75 -15.91
N ALA A 2 1.19 14.23 -14.71
CA ALA A 2 2.14 13.14 -14.60
C ALA A 2 1.52 11.93 -15.30
N GLU A 3 2.16 11.46 -16.38
CA GLU A 3 1.76 10.24 -17.06
C GLU A 3 1.85 9.11 -16.03
N GLN A 4 0.71 8.46 -15.75
CA GLN A 4 0.68 7.34 -14.81
C GLN A 4 1.58 6.24 -15.35
N SER A 5 2.39 5.61 -14.48
CA SER A 5 3.29 4.56 -14.93
C SER A 5 2.51 3.38 -15.51
N GLU A 6 3.12 2.64 -16.44
CA GLU A 6 2.48 1.47 -17.05
C GLU A 6 2.03 0.45 -16.00
N GLU A 7 2.78 0.28 -14.91
CA GLU A 7 2.44 -0.65 -13.82
C GLU A 7 1.18 -0.21 -13.07
N VAL A 8 1.00 1.10 -12.86
CA VAL A 8 -0.23 1.64 -12.26
C VAL A 8 -1.41 1.38 -13.19
N LEU A 9 -1.26 1.64 -14.49
CA LEU A 9 -2.30 1.38 -15.48
C LEU A 9 -2.66 -0.10 -15.55
N ARG A 10 -1.67 -1.01 -15.57
CA ARG A 10 -1.92 -2.46 -15.56
C ARG A 10 -2.69 -2.90 -14.32
N PHE A 11 -2.34 -2.37 -13.15
CA PHE A 11 -3.07 -2.68 -11.92
C PHE A 11 -4.51 -2.18 -11.96
N LEU A 12 -4.74 -0.93 -12.38
CA LEU A 12 -6.09 -0.36 -12.47
C LEU A 12 -6.95 -1.07 -13.53
N ASN A 13 -6.37 -1.41 -14.68
CA ASN A 13 -7.06 -2.18 -15.72
C ASN A 13 -7.42 -3.58 -15.22
N ALA A 14 -6.55 -4.24 -14.46
CA ALA A 14 -6.86 -5.53 -13.86
C ALA A 14 -8.00 -5.44 -12.84
N VAL A 15 -8.09 -4.33 -12.08
CA VAL A 15 -9.22 -4.09 -11.18
C VAL A 15 -10.52 -3.89 -11.98
N GLN A 16 -10.48 -3.08 -13.04
CA GLN A 16 -11.63 -2.84 -13.90
C GLN A 16 -12.11 -4.11 -14.63
N ALA A 17 -11.19 -4.99 -15.03
CA ALA A 17 -11.53 -6.25 -15.68
C ALA A 17 -12.40 -7.19 -14.83
N PHE A 18 -12.42 -7.04 -13.49
CA PHE A 18 -13.37 -7.79 -12.65
C PHE A 18 -14.82 -7.31 -12.83
N GLU A 19 -15.03 -6.03 -13.11
CA GLU A 19 -16.36 -5.45 -13.37
C GLU A 19 -16.96 -5.94 -14.70
N GLU A 20 -16.11 -6.38 -15.62
CA GLU A 20 -16.49 -6.91 -16.93
C GLU A 20 -16.87 -8.41 -16.90
N ILE A 21 -16.68 -9.09 -15.76
CA ILE A 21 -17.07 -10.50 -15.61
C ILE A 21 -18.59 -10.58 -15.39
N GLU A 22 -19.33 -11.03 -16.41
CA GLU A 22 -20.79 -11.11 -16.37
C GLU A 22 -21.35 -12.18 -15.40
N ASP A 23 -20.60 -13.26 -15.16
CA ASP A 23 -21.02 -14.29 -14.19
C ASP A 23 -20.62 -13.90 -12.75
N ASP A 24 -21.61 -13.56 -11.94
CA ASP A 24 -21.43 -13.16 -10.53
C ASP A 24 -20.61 -14.19 -9.73
N ALA A 25 -20.83 -15.49 -9.96
CA ALA A 25 -20.14 -16.54 -9.23
C ALA A 25 -18.66 -16.66 -9.64
N ALA A 26 -18.34 -16.46 -10.93
CA ALA A 26 -16.96 -16.38 -11.41
C ALA A 26 -16.27 -15.11 -10.89
N CYS A 27 -16.94 -13.95 -10.97
CA CYS A 27 -16.41 -12.68 -10.48
C CYS A 27 -16.05 -12.75 -8.99
N ALA A 28 -16.99 -13.21 -8.16
CA ALA A 28 -16.79 -13.35 -6.72
C ALA A 28 -15.63 -14.31 -6.37
N ARG A 29 -15.48 -15.42 -7.12
CA ARG A 29 -14.34 -16.35 -6.95
C ARG A 29 -13.01 -15.69 -7.27
N ALA A 30 -12.92 -15.02 -8.42
CA ALA A 30 -11.70 -14.37 -8.86
C ALA A 30 -11.26 -13.26 -7.87
N ILE A 31 -12.19 -12.44 -7.40
CA ILE A 31 -11.94 -11.44 -6.37
C ILE A 31 -11.48 -12.10 -5.06
N THR A 32 -12.12 -13.20 -4.65
CA THR A 32 -11.74 -13.95 -3.44
C THR A 32 -10.29 -14.41 -3.50
N ASP A 33 -9.83 -14.89 -4.66
CA ASP A 33 -8.44 -15.34 -4.83
C ASP A 33 -7.45 -14.17 -4.75
N VAL A 34 -7.77 -13.02 -5.36
CA VAL A 34 -6.96 -11.79 -5.18
C VAL A 34 -6.89 -11.37 -3.71
N LEU A 35 -8.03 -11.40 -3.01
CA LEU A 35 -8.10 -10.98 -1.61
C LEU A 35 -7.36 -11.92 -0.65
N LYS A 36 -7.21 -13.21 -0.98
CA LYS A 36 -6.37 -14.15 -0.22
C LYS A 36 -4.90 -13.74 -0.26
N ASP A 37 -4.40 -13.35 -1.44
CA ASP A 37 -3.00 -12.97 -1.65
C ASP A 37 -2.72 -11.49 -1.36
N TRP A 38 -3.77 -10.69 -1.20
CA TRP A 38 -3.66 -9.25 -0.95
C TRP A 38 -2.80 -8.89 0.27
N PRO A 39 -2.88 -9.55 1.44
CA PRO A 39 -2.03 -9.23 2.58
C PRO A 39 -0.54 -9.28 2.24
N GLN A 40 -0.10 -10.30 1.49
CA GLN A 40 1.29 -10.46 1.08
C GLN A 40 1.68 -9.46 -0.01
N SER A 41 0.84 -9.32 -1.04
CA SER A 41 1.08 -8.38 -2.15
C SER A 41 1.14 -6.93 -1.67
N HIS A 42 0.19 -6.53 -0.81
CA HIS A 42 0.17 -5.21 -0.20
C HIS A 42 1.37 -4.98 0.73
N ALA A 43 1.79 -5.98 1.52
CA ALA A 43 3.02 -5.89 2.31
C ALA A 43 4.24 -5.64 1.42
N ARG A 44 4.36 -6.40 0.32
CA ARG A 44 5.48 -6.26 -0.61
C ARG A 44 5.53 -4.89 -1.29
N LEU A 45 4.40 -4.34 -1.71
CA LEU A 45 4.32 -2.99 -2.28
C LEU A 45 4.80 -1.92 -1.28
N ARG A 46 4.46 -2.08 0.00
CA ARG A 46 4.91 -1.16 1.06
C ARG A 46 6.40 -1.25 1.31
N GLU A 47 6.95 -2.46 1.35
CA GLU A 47 8.38 -2.71 1.50
C GLU A 47 9.16 -2.13 0.33
N LEU A 48 8.73 -2.41 -0.91
CA LEU A 48 9.32 -1.80 -2.11
C LEU A 48 9.33 -0.28 -2.01
N ARG A 49 8.21 0.34 -1.61
CA ARG A 49 8.15 1.79 -1.41
C ARG A 49 9.15 2.28 -0.34
N GLN A 50 9.24 1.57 0.79
CA GLN A 50 10.20 1.90 1.85
C GLN A 50 11.65 1.80 1.36
N GLU A 51 12.00 0.71 0.67
CA GLU A 51 13.32 0.49 0.08
C GLU A 51 13.71 1.65 -0.86
N ARG A 52 12.78 2.09 -1.73
CA ARG A 52 13.05 3.22 -2.65
C ARG A 52 13.23 4.54 -1.92
N VAL A 53 12.42 4.83 -0.91
CA VAL A 53 12.59 6.04 -0.08
C VAL A 53 13.93 6.03 0.66
N LEU A 54 14.34 4.89 1.22
CA LEU A 54 15.64 4.76 1.87
C LEU A 54 16.80 4.94 0.89
N ARG A 55 16.68 4.43 -0.34
CA ARG A 55 17.67 4.63 -1.39
C ARG A 55 17.82 6.10 -1.76
N LEU A 56 16.72 6.80 -1.99
CA LEU A 56 16.74 8.26 -2.27
C LEU A 56 17.40 9.03 -1.12
N ARG A 57 17.19 8.60 0.13
CA ARG A 57 17.86 9.20 1.28
C ARG A 57 19.35 8.91 1.30
N GLY A 58 19.76 7.69 0.92
CA GLY A 58 21.17 7.29 0.78
C GLY A 58 21.90 8.02 -0.36
N GLU A 59 21.18 8.45 -1.40
CA GLU A 59 21.68 9.31 -2.49
C GLU A 59 21.86 10.78 -2.06
N GLY A 60 21.55 11.13 -0.81
CA GLY A 60 21.75 12.47 -0.26
C GLY A 60 20.51 13.38 -0.29
N LYS A 61 19.37 12.93 -0.84
CA LYS A 61 18.15 13.76 -0.89
C LYS A 61 17.61 14.06 0.51
N THR A 62 17.14 15.28 0.71
CA THR A 62 16.42 15.71 1.91
C THR A 62 15.02 15.10 1.96
N TRP A 63 14.43 15.06 3.17
CA TRP A 63 13.05 14.55 3.32
C TRP A 63 12.02 15.39 2.56
N GLN A 64 12.30 16.68 2.35
CA GLN A 64 11.46 17.57 1.56
C GLN A 64 11.50 17.18 0.08
N GLU A 65 12.70 17.06 -0.51
CA GLU A 65 12.86 16.63 -1.90
C GLU A 65 12.26 15.24 -2.18
N ILE A 66 12.39 14.33 -1.22
CA ILE A 66 11.75 13.00 -1.31
C ILE A 66 10.22 13.14 -1.25
N GLY A 67 9.70 13.97 -0.34
CA GLY A 67 8.27 14.25 -0.26
C GLY A 67 7.72 14.80 -1.57
N ASP A 68 8.37 15.83 -2.11
CA ASP A 68 8.01 16.49 -3.35
C ASP A 68 8.03 15.50 -4.53
N ALA A 69 9.07 14.66 -4.63
CA ALA A 69 9.17 13.63 -5.66
C ALA A 69 8.08 12.55 -5.58
N LEU A 70 7.58 12.25 -4.37
CA LEU A 70 6.52 11.27 -4.15
C LEU A 70 5.10 11.89 -4.17
N GLY A 71 4.99 13.22 -4.25
CA GLY A 71 3.71 13.93 -4.10
C GLY A 71 3.11 13.81 -2.69
N VAL A 72 3.95 13.71 -1.65
CA VAL A 72 3.52 13.59 -0.24
C VAL A 72 4.29 14.57 0.65
N HIS A 73 3.71 14.95 1.79
CA HIS A 73 4.41 15.78 2.77
C HIS A 73 5.70 15.11 3.30
N PHE A 74 6.75 15.88 3.64
CA PHE A 74 8.03 15.33 4.10
C PHE A 74 7.89 14.38 5.30
N THR A 75 6.98 14.67 6.23
CA THR A 75 6.67 13.80 7.39
C THR A 75 6.19 12.43 6.94
N ARG A 76 5.44 12.35 5.83
CA ARG A 76 4.98 11.10 5.27
C ARG A 76 6.15 10.30 4.69
N ALA A 77 7.08 10.95 4.00
CA ALA A 77 8.31 10.31 3.52
C ALA A 77 9.12 9.71 4.70
N GLN A 78 9.26 10.44 5.81
CA GLN A 78 9.91 9.92 7.03
C GLN A 78 9.20 8.70 7.63
N GLN A 79 7.86 8.72 7.69
CA GLN A 79 7.09 7.58 8.17
C GLN A 79 7.25 6.35 7.27
N ILE A 80 7.28 6.55 5.95
CA ILE A 80 7.52 5.48 4.98
C ILE A 80 8.91 4.87 5.21
N ALA A 81 9.95 5.70 5.37
CA ALA A 81 11.31 5.23 5.63
C ALA A 81 11.42 4.36 6.89
N LYS A 82 10.68 4.72 7.95
CA LYS A 82 10.59 3.97 9.21
C LYS A 82 9.74 2.70 9.12
N GLY A 83 9.14 2.42 7.97
CA GLY A 83 8.26 1.26 7.79
C GLY A 83 6.96 1.34 8.57
N PHE A 84 6.53 2.54 9.00
CA PHE A 84 5.31 2.69 9.80
C PHE A 84 4.09 2.13 9.05
N ARG A 85 3.63 0.97 9.51
CA ARG A 85 2.29 0.44 9.28
C ARG A 85 1.39 1.31 10.14
N GLY A 86 0.40 1.98 9.55
CA GLY A 86 -0.57 2.74 10.34
C GLY A 86 -1.16 1.77 11.36
N ALA A 87 -0.71 1.85 12.60
CA ALA A 87 -1.11 0.90 13.60
C ALA A 87 -2.55 1.26 13.96
N LYS A 88 -3.50 0.35 13.68
CA LYS A 88 -4.60 0.22 14.63
C LYS A 88 -3.92 0.00 15.97
N ARG A 89 -4.11 0.93 16.91
CA ARG A 89 -3.80 0.71 18.33
C ARG A 89 -4.28 -0.72 18.66
N PRO A 90 -3.44 -1.62 19.19
CA PRO A 90 -3.97 -2.84 19.77
C PRO A 90 -5.01 -2.40 20.81
N LYS A 91 -6.25 -2.90 20.69
CA LYS A 91 -7.24 -2.72 21.74
C LYS A 91 -6.59 -3.31 22.98
N LYS A 92 -6.49 -2.50 24.03
CA LYS A 92 -6.05 -2.94 25.36
C LYS A 92 -6.96 -4.12 25.71
N ASP A 93 -6.37 -5.27 25.98
CA ASP A 93 -7.12 -6.45 26.43
C ASP A 93 -8.02 -6.02 27.59
N GLU A 94 -9.33 -6.22 27.43
CA GLU A 94 -10.29 -6.07 28.52
C GLU A 94 -9.98 -7.18 29.52
N GLU A 95 -9.38 -6.80 30.65
CA GLU A 95 -9.29 -7.68 31.82
C GLU A 95 -10.71 -8.14 32.20
N PRO A 96 -10.96 -9.45 32.37
CA PRO A 96 -12.27 -9.92 32.79
C PRO A 96 -12.56 -9.39 34.20
N GLN A 97 -13.57 -8.55 34.31
CA GLN A 97 -14.14 -8.14 35.59
C GLN A 97 -14.99 -9.31 36.11
N ASP A 98 -14.43 -10.07 37.03
CA ASP A 98 -15.17 -10.94 37.94
C ASP A 98 -15.51 -10.12 39.18
N GLY A 99 -16.80 -10.03 39.52
CA GLY A 99 -17.34 -9.23 40.62
C GLY A 99 -18.86 -9.15 40.62
#